data_AF-A0A9D4SZA2-F1
#
_entry.id   AF-A0A9D4SZA2-F1
#
_cell.length_a   1.000
_cell.length_b   1.000
_cell.length_c   1.000
_cell.angle_alpha   90.00
_cell.angle_beta   90.00
_cell.angle_gamma   90.00
#
_symmetry.space_group_name_H-M   'P 1'
#
loop_
_entity.id
_entity.type
_entity.pdbx_description
1 polymer ?
#
loop_
_entity_poly.entity_id
_entity_poly.type
_entity_poly.pdbx_seq_one_letter_code
_entity_poly.pdbx_strand_id
1 'polypeptide(L)'
;MLGTRLSIKRQQHPTQRRHKHKAGNCEVAYDHYRLLYKAEENQQLRIVPKLTQAHIEPDCLRKMNVRLAAQLFSRGTAIGLEFYRNQGLPGLENSEGTEVFTKELNDLFDVLNAKLPKEGIRPGSSKQKFTVTELSLASSRSRVSTVRK
;
A
#
# COMPACT_ATOMS: atom_id res chain seq x y z
N MET A 1 -23.35 23.79 -41.90
CA MET A 1 -24.10 22.86 -41.02
C MET A 1 -23.10 22.13 -40.13
N LEU A 2 -22.85 22.65 -38.93
CA LEU A 2 -21.90 22.13 -37.94
C LEU A 2 -22.54 20.93 -37.21
N GLY A 3 -21.90 19.77 -37.29
CA GLY A 3 -22.29 18.55 -36.56
C GLY A 3 -21.32 18.28 -35.40
N THR A 4 -21.87 18.37 -34.19
CA THR A 4 -21.27 18.34 -32.85
C THR A 4 -20.29 17.20 -32.55
N ARG A 5 -19.10 17.58 -32.06
CA ARG A 5 -18.11 16.72 -31.40
C ARG A 5 -18.67 16.26 -30.04
N LEU A 6 -18.99 14.97 -29.92
CA LEU A 6 -19.40 14.36 -28.65
C LEU A 6 -18.30 14.53 -27.60
N SER A 7 -18.55 15.43 -26.65
CA SER A 7 -17.68 15.69 -25.52
C SER A 7 -17.94 14.61 -24.46
N ILE A 8 -17.07 13.61 -24.42
CA ILE A 8 -17.07 12.57 -23.38
C ILE A 8 -16.67 13.27 -22.08
N LYS A 9 -17.66 13.62 -21.25
CA LYS A 9 -17.44 14.16 -19.91
C LYS A 9 -16.65 13.11 -19.11
N ARG A 10 -15.39 13.45 -18.75
CA ARG A 10 -14.61 12.72 -17.75
C ARG A 10 -15.47 12.62 -16.49
N GLN A 11 -15.85 11.40 -16.10
CA GLN A 11 -16.54 11.17 -14.83
C GLN A 11 -15.62 11.65 -13.71
N GLN A 12 -16.05 12.70 -13.01
CA GLN A 12 -15.44 13.09 -11.75
C GLN A 12 -15.80 12.01 -10.74
N HIS A 13 -14.81 11.20 -10.35
CA HIS A 13 -14.98 10.27 -9.23
C HIS A 13 -15.26 11.09 -7.96
N PRO A 14 -16.20 10.64 -7.09
CA PRO A 14 -16.53 11.34 -5.86
C PRO A 14 -15.30 11.46 -4.98
N THR A 15 -15.12 12.63 -4.38
CA THR A 15 -14.05 12.97 -3.43
C THR A 15 -14.04 11.93 -2.30
N GLN A 16 -13.12 10.97 -2.37
CA GLN A 16 -12.94 9.98 -1.31
C GLN A 16 -12.64 10.70 0.00
N ARG A 17 -13.35 10.33 1.08
CA ARG A 17 -12.99 10.75 2.45
C ARG A 17 -11.53 10.35 2.67
N ARG A 18 -10.64 11.32 2.80
CA ARG A 18 -9.21 11.09 3.08
C ARG A 18 -9.07 10.57 4.50
N HIS A 19 -9.14 9.26 4.66
CA HIS A 19 -8.71 8.62 5.89
C HIS A 19 -7.19 8.78 5.98
N LYS A 20 -6.73 9.48 7.02
CA LYS A 20 -5.30 9.62 7.30
C LYS A 20 -4.83 8.33 7.94
N HIS A 21 -4.05 7.56 7.19
CA HIS A 21 -3.42 6.35 7.70
C HIS A 21 -2.08 6.72 8.33
N LYS A 22 -1.75 6.12 9.47
CA LYS A 22 -0.47 6.31 10.16
C LYS A 22 0.19 4.94 10.34
N ALA A 23 1.48 4.86 10.03
CA ALA A 23 2.33 3.74 10.39
C ALA A 23 3.28 4.25 11.49
N GLY A 24 2.98 3.92 12.74
CA GLY A 24 3.64 4.54 13.90
C GLY A 24 3.41 6.06 13.96
N ASN A 25 4.50 6.83 13.99
CA ASN A 25 4.47 8.30 14.01
C ASN A 25 4.44 8.94 12.61
N CYS A 26 4.63 8.16 11.55
CA CYS A 26 4.73 8.67 10.19
C CYS A 26 3.38 8.59 9.46
N GLU A 27 3.01 9.66 8.75
CA GLU A 27 1.77 9.71 7.96
C GLU A 27 1.95 8.93 6.65
N VAL A 28 1.02 8.04 6.35
CA VAL A 28 0.99 7.28 5.11
C VAL A 28 0.12 8.03 4.11
N ALA A 29 0.75 8.63 3.11
CA ALA A 29 0.05 9.35 2.05
C ALA A 29 0.01 8.52 0.76
N TYR A 30 -1.18 8.35 0.19
CA TYR A 30 -1.34 7.70 -1.10
C TYR A 30 -0.68 8.49 -2.25
N ASP A 31 -0.54 9.81 -2.08
CA ASP A 31 0.11 10.69 -3.05
C ASP A 31 1.58 10.33 -3.28
N HIS A 32 2.26 9.69 -2.33
CA HIS A 32 3.63 9.19 -2.53
C HIS A 32 3.72 8.19 -3.68
N TYR A 33 2.74 7.28 -3.82
CA TYR A 33 2.69 6.32 -4.94
C TYR A 33 2.40 7.03 -6.27
N ARG A 34 1.58 8.09 -6.25
CA ARG A 34 1.30 8.91 -7.44
C ARG A 34 2.56 9.60 -7.93
N LEU A 35 3.32 10.20 -7.02
CA LEU A 35 4.58 10.88 -7.33
C LEU A 35 5.63 9.88 -7.84
N LEU A 36 5.74 8.71 -7.20
CA LEU A 36 6.60 7.63 -7.66
C LEU A 36 6.29 7.22 -9.10
N TYR A 37 5.02 6.96 -9.42
CA TYR A 37 4.61 6.60 -10.78
C TYR A 37 4.94 7.69 -11.80
N LYS A 38 4.67 8.97 -11.48
CA LYS A 38 4.98 10.10 -12.36
C LYS A 38 6.48 10.25 -12.63
N ALA A 39 7.31 10.00 -11.62
CA ALA A 39 8.77 10.02 -11.79
C ALA A 39 9.25 8.90 -12.73
N GLU A 40 8.59 7.74 -12.70
CA GLU A 40 8.95 6.57 -13.51
C GLU A 40 8.36 6.57 -14.92
N GLU A 41 7.21 7.21 -15.17
CA GLU A 41 6.45 7.03 -16.42
C GLU A 41 7.28 7.40 -17.66
N ASN A 42 8.11 8.43 -17.53
CA ASN A 42 8.94 8.99 -18.60
C ASN A 42 10.37 8.43 -18.61
N GLN A 43 10.71 7.52 -17.69
CA GLN A 43 12.03 6.90 -17.64
C GLN A 43 12.09 5.63 -18.49
N GLN A 44 13.20 5.49 -19.21
CA GLN A 44 13.48 4.33 -20.05
C GLN A 44 13.87 3.09 -19.21
N LEU A 45 14.50 3.30 -18.06
CA LEU A 45 14.78 2.27 -17.05
C LEU A 45 14.03 2.63 -15.78
N ARG A 46 13.11 1.77 -15.36
CA ARG A 46 12.27 1.96 -14.18
C ARG A 46 12.75 1.08 -13.04
N ILE A 47 12.77 1.63 -11.83
CA ILE A 47 13.05 0.91 -10.58
C ILE A 47 11.88 -0.02 -10.23
N VAL A 48 10.65 0.42 -10.50
CA VAL A 48 9.40 -0.31 -10.25
C VAL A 48 8.68 -0.57 -11.58
N PRO A 49 9.22 -1.43 -12.47
CA PRO A 49 8.72 -1.59 -13.84
C PRO A 49 7.29 -2.13 -13.93
N LYS A 50 6.79 -2.77 -12.87
CA LYS A 50 5.42 -3.30 -12.78
C LYS A 50 4.40 -2.20 -12.48
N LEU A 51 4.83 -1.03 -12.03
CA LEU A 51 3.94 0.07 -11.68
C LEU A 51 3.43 0.75 -12.95
N THR A 52 2.11 0.86 -13.05
CA THR A 52 1.41 1.46 -14.19
C THR A 52 0.26 2.33 -13.72
N GLN A 53 -0.29 3.18 -14.60
CA GLN A 53 -1.44 4.03 -14.27
C GLN A 53 -2.61 3.24 -13.67
N ALA A 54 -2.84 2.01 -14.12
CA ALA A 54 -3.92 1.16 -13.60
C ALA A 54 -3.77 0.81 -12.11
N HIS A 55 -2.58 0.93 -11.53
CA HIS A 55 -2.34 0.74 -10.09
C HIS A 55 -2.71 1.98 -9.28
N ILE A 56 -2.55 3.16 -9.88
CA ILE A 56 -2.73 4.46 -9.22
C ILE A 56 -4.16 4.99 -9.40
N GLU A 57 -4.71 4.78 -10.58
CA GLU A 57 -6.06 5.18 -10.98
C GLU A 57 -6.77 3.95 -11.59
N PRO A 58 -7.22 3.02 -10.74
CA PRO A 58 -7.91 1.82 -11.21
C PRO A 58 -9.34 2.12 -11.67
N ASP A 59 -9.69 1.67 -12.89
CA ASP A 59 -11.06 1.67 -13.40
C ASP A 59 -12.00 0.81 -12.53
N CYS A 60 -13.32 0.98 -12.73
CA CYS A 60 -14.36 0.28 -12.00
C CYS A 60 -14.21 -1.26 -11.94
N LEU A 61 -13.63 -1.89 -12.97
CA LEU A 61 -13.34 -3.32 -12.97
C LEU A 61 -11.98 -3.65 -12.33
N ARG A 62 -10.99 -2.77 -12.53
CA ARG A 62 -9.63 -2.96 -12.03
C ARG A 62 -9.52 -2.76 -10.52
N LYS A 63 -10.44 -2.02 -9.90
CA LYS A 63 -10.49 -1.84 -8.44
C LYS A 63 -10.65 -3.16 -7.65
N MET A 64 -11.24 -4.19 -8.27
CA MET A 64 -11.41 -5.51 -7.66
C MET A 64 -10.22 -6.44 -7.95
N ASN A 65 -9.26 -6.01 -8.77
CA ASN A 65 -8.14 -6.83 -9.16
C ASN A 65 -7.05 -6.81 -8.07
N VAL A 66 -7.07 -7.82 -7.22
CA VAL A 66 -6.10 -8.01 -6.13
C VAL A 66 -4.66 -8.03 -6.65
N ARG A 67 -4.41 -8.48 -7.88
CA ARG A 67 -3.06 -8.48 -8.46
C ARG A 67 -2.50 -7.06 -8.57
N LEU A 68 -3.30 -6.06 -8.95
CA LEU A 68 -2.83 -4.68 -9.04
C LEU A 68 -2.51 -4.13 -7.64
N ALA A 69 -3.36 -4.41 -6.65
CA ALA A 69 -3.10 -4.01 -5.27
C ALA A 69 -1.82 -4.66 -4.73
N ALA A 70 -1.64 -5.97 -4.94
CA ALA A 70 -0.45 -6.70 -4.47
C ALA A 70 0.83 -6.22 -5.15
N GLN A 71 0.77 -5.85 -6.43
CA GLN A 71 1.91 -5.26 -7.14
C GLN A 71 2.24 -3.86 -6.62
N LEU A 72 1.22 -3.04 -6.36
CA LEU A 72 1.39 -1.71 -5.78
C LEU A 72 2.03 -1.79 -4.39
N PHE A 73 1.56 -2.68 -3.52
CA PHE A 73 2.07 -2.85 -2.16
C PHE A 73 3.21 -3.87 -2.05
N SER A 74 4.05 -4.00 -3.08
CA SER A 74 5.15 -4.96 -3.10
C SER A 74 6.44 -4.39 -2.52
N ARG A 75 7.38 -5.27 -2.14
CA ARG A 75 8.75 -4.86 -1.74
C ARG A 75 9.45 -3.97 -2.76
N GLY A 76 9.25 -4.24 -4.06
CA GLY A 76 9.85 -3.43 -5.13
C GLY A 76 9.36 -1.98 -5.10
N THR A 77 8.08 -1.75 -4.82
CA THR A 77 7.54 -0.39 -4.67
C THR A 77 8.14 0.33 -3.47
N ALA A 78 8.35 -0.38 -2.34
CA ALA A 78 8.99 0.20 -1.17
C ALA A 78 10.44 0.63 -1.45
N ILE A 79 11.21 -0.21 -2.16
CA ILE A 79 12.57 0.14 -2.62
C ILE A 79 12.53 1.35 -3.56
N GLY A 80 11.53 1.44 -4.44
CA GLY A 80 11.32 2.60 -5.29
C GLY A 80 11.12 3.89 -4.49
N LEU A 81 10.26 3.86 -3.46
CA LEU A 81 10.05 5.01 -2.56
C LEU A 81 11.34 5.45 -1.87
N GLU A 82 12.11 4.50 -1.34
CA GLU A 82 13.40 4.75 -0.72
C GLU A 82 14.40 5.38 -1.71
N PHE A 83 14.50 4.82 -2.91
CA PHE A 83 15.41 5.30 -3.96
C PHE A 83 15.10 6.76 -4.34
N TYR A 84 13.84 7.07 -4.67
CA TYR A 84 13.49 8.42 -5.10
C TYR A 84 13.51 9.44 -3.95
N ARG A 85 13.28 9.02 -2.71
CA ARG A 85 13.51 9.86 -1.53
C ARG A 85 14.99 10.23 -1.42
N ASN A 86 15.89 9.25 -1.56
CA ASN A 86 17.34 9.48 -1.48
C ASN A 86 17.87 10.33 -2.65
N GLN A 87 17.23 10.25 -3.82
CA GLN A 87 17.52 11.12 -4.97
C GLN A 87 16.96 12.54 -4.83
N GLY A 88 16.26 12.85 -3.74
CA GLY A 88 15.72 14.19 -3.47
C GLY A 88 14.49 14.55 -4.32
N LEU A 89 13.67 13.56 -4.71
CA LEU A 89 12.44 13.83 -5.44
C LEU A 89 11.47 14.65 -4.57
N PRO A 90 11.03 15.85 -5.01
CA PRO A 90 10.18 16.72 -4.19
C PRO A 90 8.86 16.04 -3.87
N GLY A 91 8.46 16.12 -2.60
CA GLY A 91 7.23 15.50 -2.10
C GLY A 91 7.38 14.04 -1.63
N LEU A 92 8.56 13.43 -1.75
CA LEU A 92 8.86 12.11 -1.15
C LEU A 92 9.69 12.20 0.14
N GLU A 93 10.05 13.39 0.61
CA GLU A 93 10.89 13.61 1.81
C GLU A 93 10.36 12.86 3.04
N ASN A 94 9.05 12.87 3.25
CA ASN A 94 8.38 12.22 4.39
C ASN A 94 7.78 10.84 4.02
N SER A 95 8.29 10.19 2.97
CA SER A 95 7.74 8.92 2.47
C SER A 95 8.13 7.69 3.30
N GLU A 96 8.98 7.82 4.31
CA GLU A 96 9.45 6.71 5.16
C GLU A 96 8.29 5.94 5.79
N GLY A 97 7.24 6.64 6.25
CA GLY A 97 6.02 6.00 6.76
C GLY A 97 5.33 5.13 5.72
N THR A 98 5.22 5.62 4.48
CA THR A 98 4.62 4.86 3.38
C THR A 98 5.49 3.68 2.95
N GLU A 99 6.82 3.83 2.98
CA GLU A 99 7.74 2.73 2.71
C GLU A 99 7.59 1.60 3.74
N VAL A 100 7.64 1.92 5.03
CA VAL A 100 7.47 0.95 6.12
C VAL A 100 6.12 0.27 6.01
N PHE A 101 5.04 1.04 5.84
CA PHE A 101 3.70 0.52 5.62
C PHE A 101 3.62 -0.45 4.43
N THR A 102 4.28 -0.11 3.32
CA THR A 102 4.33 -0.98 2.12
C THR A 102 5.04 -2.30 2.42
N LYS A 103 6.18 -2.25 3.14
CA LYS A 103 6.93 -3.44 3.54
C LYS A 103 6.10 -4.33 4.48
N GLU A 104 5.43 -3.73 5.46
CA GLU A 104 4.56 -4.45 6.40
C GLU A 104 3.36 -5.09 5.73
N LEU A 105 2.68 -4.37 4.83
CA LEU A 105 1.57 -4.92 4.05
C LEU A 105 2.00 -6.08 3.15
N ASN A 106 3.15 -5.95 2.47
CA ASN A 106 3.70 -7.03 1.66
C ASN A 106 3.91 -8.29 2.52
N ASP A 107 4.55 -8.13 3.68
CA ASP A 107 4.93 -9.25 4.53
C ASP A 107 3.71 -9.92 5.17
N LEU A 108 2.71 -9.11 5.57
CA LEU A 108 1.43 -9.61 6.02
C LEU A 108 0.74 -10.42 4.91
N PHE A 109 0.69 -9.89 3.69
CA PHE A 109 0.07 -10.58 2.55
C PHE A 109 0.77 -11.91 2.22
N ASP A 110 2.10 -11.91 2.21
CA ASP A 110 2.91 -13.12 1.98
C ASP A 110 2.74 -14.17 3.09
N VAL A 111 2.58 -13.73 4.33
CA VAL A 111 2.32 -14.62 5.48
C VAL A 111 0.92 -15.24 5.38
N LEU A 112 -0.10 -14.45 5.09
CA LEU A 112 -1.48 -14.92 4.98
C LEU A 112 -1.71 -15.79 3.73
N ASN A 113 -0.93 -15.59 2.68
CA ASN A 113 -1.05 -16.31 1.41
C ASN A 113 0.05 -17.36 1.20
N ALA A 114 0.73 -17.79 2.27
CA ALA A 114 1.74 -18.83 2.22
C ALA A 114 1.11 -20.18 1.82
N LYS A 115 1.62 -20.80 0.74
CA LYS A 115 1.08 -22.08 0.23
C LYS A 115 1.81 -23.28 0.78
N LEU A 116 3.10 -23.11 1.07
CA LEU A 116 3.94 -24.18 1.60
C LEU A 116 4.03 -24.07 3.12
N PRO A 117 3.97 -25.18 3.87
CA PRO A 117 4.19 -25.17 5.30
C PRO A 117 5.54 -24.52 5.68
N LYS A 118 6.55 -24.61 4.81
CA LYS A 118 7.88 -24.00 4.99
C LYS A 118 7.84 -22.47 4.97
N GLU A 119 6.89 -21.89 4.25
CA GLU A 119 6.73 -20.44 4.07
C GLU A 119 5.78 -19.81 5.09
N GLY A 120 4.96 -20.64 5.74
CA GLY A 120 4.03 -20.26 6.81
C GLY A 120 4.74 -19.88 8.12
N ILE A 121 3.95 -19.43 9.10
CA ILE A 121 4.50 -18.94 10.36
C ILE A 121 4.97 -20.11 11.22
N ARG A 122 6.23 -20.04 11.65
CA ARG A 122 6.90 -21.08 12.44
C ARG A 122 7.56 -20.46 13.66
N PRO A 123 7.57 -21.13 14.82
CA PRO A 123 8.38 -20.72 15.96
C PRO A 123 9.86 -20.62 15.55
N GLY A 124 10.52 -19.53 15.92
CA GLY A 124 11.93 -19.24 15.62
C GLY A 124 12.19 -18.66 14.22
N SER A 125 11.17 -18.45 13.38
CA SER A 125 11.37 -17.85 12.05
C SER A 125 11.25 -16.33 12.09
N SER A 126 11.89 -15.64 11.14
CA SER A 126 11.78 -14.18 10.98
C SER A 126 10.33 -13.69 10.77
N LYS A 127 9.39 -14.59 10.44
CA LYS A 127 7.97 -14.29 10.23
C LYS A 127 7.12 -14.44 11.51
N GLN A 128 7.71 -14.90 12.62
CA GLN A 128 7.03 -15.02 13.92
C GLN A 128 6.60 -13.66 14.51
N LYS A 129 7.16 -12.54 14.05
CA LYS A 129 6.75 -11.20 14.49
C LYS A 129 5.26 -10.89 14.24
N PHE A 130 4.64 -11.60 13.29
CA PHE A 130 3.23 -11.43 12.95
C PHE A 130 2.26 -12.29 13.79
N THR A 131 2.73 -13.22 14.64
CA THR A 131 1.84 -14.16 15.35
C THR A 131 1.30 -13.73 16.71
N VAL A 132 1.84 -12.71 17.40
CA VAL A 132 1.56 -12.60 18.85
C VAL A 132 1.24 -11.20 19.39
N THR A 133 1.43 -10.11 18.64
CA THR A 133 1.19 -8.78 19.24
C THR A 133 -0.29 -8.41 19.35
N GLU A 134 -1.14 -8.80 18.39
CA GLU A 134 -2.57 -8.45 18.41
C GLU A 134 -3.45 -9.37 19.28
N LEU A 135 -3.08 -10.64 19.47
CA LEU A 135 -3.81 -11.56 20.34
C LEU A 135 -3.54 -11.31 21.83
N SER A 136 -2.37 -10.77 22.18
CA SER A 136 -2.05 -10.36 23.56
C SER A 136 -2.84 -9.11 23.97
N LEU A 137 -2.96 -8.10 23.08
CA LEU A 137 -3.78 -6.90 23.34
C LEU A 137 -5.28 -7.21 23.34
N ALA A 138 -5.76 -8.11 22.47
CA ALA A 138 -7.16 -8.55 22.46
C ALA A 138 -7.52 -9.37 23.72
N SER A 139 -6.65 -10.25 24.20
CA SER A 139 -6.85 -11.02 25.44
C SER A 139 -6.80 -10.15 26.71
N SER A 140 -6.07 -9.03 26.65
CA SER A 140 -5.95 -8.08 27.76
C SER A 140 -7.17 -7.14 27.90
N ARG A 141 -7.93 -6.90 26.82
CA ARG A 141 -9.16 -6.07 26.86
C ARG A 141 -10.38 -6.83 27.38
N SER A 142 -10.48 -8.14 27.14
CA SER A 142 -11.63 -8.94 27.59
C SER A 142 -11.63 -9.29 29.09
N ARG A 143 -10.55 -9.01 29.83
CA ARG A 143 -10.48 -9.29 31.28
C ARG A 143 -10.95 -8.16 32.19
N VAL A 144 -11.22 -6.96 31.67
CA VAL A 144 -11.56 -5.78 32.51
C VAL A 144 -13.08 -5.59 32.69
N SER A 145 -13.95 -6.35 32.01
CA SER A 145 -15.41 -6.12 32.06
C SER A 145 -16.25 -7.06 32.96
N THR A 146 -15.66 -7.96 33.76
CA THR A 146 -16.46 -8.98 34.52
C THR A 146 -16.32 -8.91 36.04
N VAL A 147 -16.14 -7.73 36.63
CA VAL A 147 -16.29 -7.56 38.09
C VAL A 147 -17.15 -6.33 38.40
N ARG A 148 -18.47 -6.45 38.21
CA ARG A 148 -19.49 -5.63 38.92
C ARG A 148 -20.84 -6.34 38.90
N LYS A 149 -21.14 -7.10 39.95
CA LYS A 149 -22.23 -6.89 40.92
C LYS A 149 -22.39 -8.12 41.80
#